data_AF-A0A966JZ14-F1
#
_entry.id   AF-A0A966JZ14-F1
#
_cell.length_a   1.000
_cell.length_b   1.000
_cell.length_c   1.000
_cell.angle_alpha   90.00
_cell.angle_beta   90.00
_cell.angle_gamma   90.00
#
_symmetry.space_group_name_H-M   'P 1'
#
loop_
_entity.id
_entity.type
_entity.pdbx_description
1 polymer ?
#
loop_
_entity_poly.entity_id
_entity_poly.type
_entity_poly.pdbx_seq_one_letter_code
_entity_poly.pdbx_strand_id
1 'polypeptide(L)'
;LRPNSEHGFHVHEKGDCSAPDAMSAAGHFNPDGKPHGSPGSSHSHAGDLPNLKADANGNANYSAKVHGITVNTGPAGIVGRSVVIHRDPDDYKSQPAGNSGPRIACGLIRSS
;
A
#
# COMPACT_ATOMS: atom_id res chain seq x y z
N LEU A 1 4.88 5.75 13.90
CA LEU A 1 3.48 5.28 13.76
C LEU A 1 2.78 5.41 15.10
N ARG A 2 1.44 5.34 15.17
CA ARG A 2 0.79 5.31 16.49
C ARG A 2 1.27 4.03 17.21
N PRO A 3 1.70 4.08 18.48
CA PRO A 3 2.17 2.89 19.18
C PRO A 3 1.11 1.81 19.31
N ASN A 4 1.50 0.55 19.18
CA ASN A 4 0.64 -0.63 19.31
C ASN A 4 -0.61 -0.58 18.40
N SER A 5 -0.48 -0.07 17.18
CA SER A 5 -1.59 -0.02 16.21
C SER A 5 -1.21 -0.57 14.84
N GLU A 6 -2.26 -0.86 14.07
CA GLU A 6 -2.16 -1.27 12.67
C GLU A 6 -2.43 -0.09 11.74
N HIS A 7 -1.81 -0.14 10.56
CA HIS A 7 -1.85 0.91 9.54
C HIS A 7 -2.00 0.30 8.15
N GLY A 8 -2.94 0.80 7.35
CA GLY A 8 -3.08 0.42 5.95
C GLY A 8 -1.78 0.65 5.19
N PHE A 9 -1.40 -0.30 4.35
CA PHE A 9 -0.14 -0.28 3.62
C PHE A 9 -0.32 -0.79 2.20
N HIS A 10 -0.03 0.07 1.22
CA HIS A 10 -0.40 -0.19 -0.17
C HIS A 10 0.72 0.18 -1.13
N VAL A 11 0.83 -0.56 -2.24
CA VAL A 11 1.49 -0.05 -3.45
C VAL A 11 0.51 0.83 -4.20
N HIS A 12 0.90 2.06 -4.48
CA HIS A 12 0.13 3.02 -5.26
C HIS A 12 0.64 3.09 -6.71
N GLU A 13 -0.25 3.45 -7.63
CA GLU A 13 0.03 3.34 -9.07
C GLU A 13 1.13 4.29 -9.56
N LYS A 14 1.34 5.45 -8.93
CA LYS A 14 2.41 6.39 -9.32
C LYS A 14 3.53 6.42 -8.29
N GLY A 15 4.77 6.43 -8.76
CA GLY A 15 5.97 6.72 -7.98
C GLY A 15 6.17 8.21 -7.68
N ASP A 16 5.08 8.97 -7.47
CA ASP A 16 5.13 10.41 -7.24
C ASP A 16 4.68 10.74 -5.82
N CYS A 17 5.64 11.09 -4.96
CA CYS A 17 5.41 11.50 -3.58
C CYS A 17 5.58 13.02 -3.39
N SER A 18 5.44 13.82 -4.45
CA SER A 18 5.65 15.28 -4.41
C SER A 18 4.62 16.04 -3.57
N ALA A 19 3.37 15.55 -3.51
CA ALA A 19 2.34 16.16 -2.67
C ALA A 19 2.56 15.82 -1.19
N PRO A 20 2.42 16.80 -0.28
CA PRO A 20 2.66 16.61 1.15
C PRO A 20 1.69 15.62 1.82
N ASP A 21 0.51 15.42 1.23
CA ASP A 21 -0.51 14.45 1.64
C ASP A 21 -0.44 13.15 0.82
N ALA A 22 0.64 12.95 0.05
CA ALA A 22 0.87 11.83 -0.85
C ALA A 22 -0.22 11.61 -1.91
N MET A 23 -1.07 12.60 -2.22
CA MET A 23 -2.11 12.46 -3.24
C MET A 23 -1.56 12.27 -4.66
N SER A 24 -0.36 12.77 -4.95
CA SER A 24 0.34 12.55 -6.23
C SER A 24 0.60 11.08 -6.56
N ALA A 25 0.61 10.19 -5.55
CA ALA A 25 0.76 8.75 -5.73
C ALA A 25 -0.46 8.10 -6.43
N ALA A 26 -1.57 8.84 -6.56
CA ALA A 26 -2.84 8.41 -7.16
C ALA A 26 -3.46 7.20 -6.43
N GLY A 27 -4.14 6.28 -7.12
CA GLY A 27 -4.86 5.15 -6.51
C GLY A 27 -3.97 3.96 -6.13
N HIS A 28 -4.57 2.90 -5.57
CA HIS A 28 -3.87 1.63 -5.36
C HIS A 28 -3.45 1.05 -6.71
N PHE A 29 -2.32 0.35 -6.75
CA PHE A 29 -1.89 -0.34 -7.96
C PHE A 29 -2.83 -1.52 -8.26
N ASN A 30 -3.59 -1.39 -9.36
CA ASN A 30 -4.65 -2.32 -9.72
C ASN A 30 -4.64 -2.63 -11.24
N PRO A 31 -3.66 -3.42 -11.73
CA PRO A 31 -3.54 -3.72 -13.15
C PRO A 31 -4.70 -4.58 -13.68
N ASP A 32 -5.38 -5.32 -12.80
CA ASP A 32 -6.45 -6.24 -13.16
C ASP A 32 -7.86 -5.62 -13.02
N GLY A 33 -7.97 -4.37 -12.56
CA GLY A 33 -9.27 -3.70 -12.36
C GLY A 33 -10.17 -4.36 -11.32
N LYS A 34 -9.59 -4.98 -10.29
CA LYS A 34 -10.33 -5.68 -9.22
C LYS A 34 -10.86 -4.69 -8.17
N PRO A 35 -11.89 -5.06 -7.38
CA PRO A 35 -12.20 -4.32 -6.17
C PRO A 35 -11.08 -4.47 -5.13
N HIS A 36 -10.99 -3.52 -4.21
CA HIS A 36 -10.12 -3.61 -3.04
C HIS A 36 -10.53 -4.79 -2.14
N GLY A 37 -9.56 -5.42 -1.47
CA GLY A 37 -9.86 -6.39 -0.44
C GLY A 37 -8.64 -7.03 0.20
N SER A 38 -8.85 -8.17 0.87
CA SER A 38 -7.77 -8.86 1.58
C SER A 38 -6.65 -9.30 0.62
N PRO A 39 -5.37 -9.04 0.96
CA PRO A 39 -4.23 -9.40 0.13
C PRO A 39 -4.23 -10.88 -0.28
N GLY A 40 -4.03 -11.16 -1.56
CA GLY A 40 -3.99 -12.52 -2.10
C GLY A 40 -5.36 -13.19 -2.26
N SER A 41 -6.45 -12.51 -1.91
CA SER A 41 -7.80 -12.97 -2.26
C SER A 41 -8.08 -12.74 -3.75
N SER A 42 -9.10 -13.43 -4.29
CA SER A 42 -9.56 -13.22 -5.68
C SER A 42 -10.11 -11.81 -5.94
N HIS A 43 -10.42 -11.05 -4.88
CA HIS A 43 -11.03 -9.72 -4.92
C HIS A 43 -10.14 -8.73 -4.14
N SER A 44 -8.92 -8.51 -4.63
CA SER A 44 -8.01 -7.51 -4.09
C SER A 44 -7.23 -6.82 -5.21
N HIS A 45 -6.83 -5.57 -4.98
CA HIS A 45 -5.86 -4.92 -5.84
C HIS A 45 -4.51 -5.63 -5.73
N ALA A 46 -3.70 -5.59 -6.79
CA ALA A 46 -2.34 -6.11 -6.73
C ALA A 46 -1.47 -5.37 -5.70
N GLY A 47 -1.78 -4.10 -5.44
CA GLY A 47 -1.14 -3.26 -4.43
C GLY A 47 -1.71 -3.36 -3.02
N ASP A 48 -2.75 -4.16 -2.76
CA ASP A 48 -3.27 -4.36 -1.39
C ASP A 48 -2.29 -5.27 -0.62
N LEU A 49 -1.72 -4.77 0.48
CA LEU A 49 -0.76 -5.52 1.31
C LEU A 49 -1.30 -5.69 2.74
N PRO A 50 -0.80 -6.67 3.51
CA PRO A 50 -1.14 -6.77 4.93
C PRO A 50 -0.79 -5.49 5.68
N ASN A 51 -1.66 -5.09 6.62
CA ASN A 51 -1.45 -3.95 7.51
C ASN A 51 -0.05 -3.97 8.13
N LEU A 52 0.55 -2.79 8.20
CA LEU A 52 1.80 -2.54 8.93
C LEU A 52 1.50 -2.47 10.43
N LYS A 53 2.25 -3.21 11.24
CA LYS A 53 2.06 -3.26 12.71
C LYS A 53 3.16 -2.47 13.41
N ALA A 54 2.76 -1.47 14.17
CA ALA A 54 3.66 -0.66 14.97
C ALA A 54 3.84 -1.25 16.37
N ASP A 55 5.09 -1.29 16.84
CA ASP A 55 5.44 -1.67 18.20
C ASP A 55 5.09 -0.56 19.22
N ALA A 56 5.41 -0.79 20.50
CA ALA A 56 5.16 0.16 21.58
C ALA A 56 5.94 1.49 21.45
N ASN A 57 6.97 1.53 20.61
CA ASN A 57 7.75 2.74 20.31
C ASN A 57 7.28 3.41 19.01
N GLY A 58 6.29 2.84 18.32
CA GLY A 58 5.80 3.34 17.04
C GLY A 58 6.68 2.96 15.84
N ASN A 59 7.60 2.00 16.00
CA ASN A 59 8.41 1.44 14.93
C ASN A 59 7.71 0.24 14.30
N ALA A 60 7.98 -0.05 13.03
CA ALA A 60 7.45 -1.25 12.38
C ALA A 60 8.55 -1.96 11.58
N ASN A 61 8.63 -3.28 11.74
CA ASN A 61 9.37 -4.16 10.86
C ASN A 61 8.35 -4.93 10.00
N TYR A 62 8.57 -4.95 8.69
CA TYR A 62 7.59 -5.50 7.75
C TYR A 62 8.21 -6.59 6.89
N SER A 63 7.57 -7.75 6.88
CA SER A 63 7.86 -8.85 5.98
C SER A 63 6.56 -9.53 5.60
N ALA A 64 6.25 -9.55 4.31
CA ALA A 64 5.07 -10.19 3.78
C ALA A 64 5.43 -10.93 2.49
N LYS A 65 4.73 -12.04 2.25
CA LYS A 65 4.75 -12.73 0.96
C LYS A 65 3.49 -12.33 0.22
N VAL A 66 3.65 -11.75 -0.95
CA VAL A 66 2.54 -11.28 -1.79
C VAL A 66 2.63 -11.90 -3.18
N HIS A 67 1.47 -12.06 -3.79
CA HIS A 67 1.30 -12.65 -5.11
C HIS A 67 0.67 -11.62 -6.05
N GLY A 68 0.89 -11.75 -7.37
CA GLY A 68 0.29 -10.85 -8.36
C GLY A 68 1.09 -9.58 -8.68
N ILE A 69 2.27 -9.41 -8.07
CA ILE A 69 3.20 -8.33 -8.39
C ILE A 69 4.58 -8.87 -8.77
N THR A 70 5.32 -8.11 -9.58
CA THR A 70 6.71 -8.42 -9.95
C THR A 70 7.64 -7.27 -9.61
N VAL A 71 8.89 -7.58 -9.27
CA VAL A 71 9.93 -6.57 -8.98
C VAL A 71 10.66 -6.22 -10.29
N ASN A 72 9.97 -5.51 -11.18
CA ASN A 72 10.49 -4.99 -12.44
C ASN A 72 9.64 -3.79 -12.88
N THR A 73 9.88 -3.26 -14.08
CA THR A 73 9.14 -2.14 -14.70
C THR A 73 8.05 -2.59 -15.68
N GLY A 74 7.66 -3.87 -15.65
CA GLY A 74 6.64 -4.42 -16.53
C GLY A 74 5.20 -4.04 -16.12
N PRO A 75 4.18 -4.56 -16.81
CA PRO A 75 2.77 -4.25 -16.52
C PRO A 75 2.34 -4.57 -15.08
N ALA A 76 2.78 -5.72 -14.54
CA ALA A 76 2.59 -6.12 -13.13
C ALA A 76 3.72 -5.62 -12.20
N GLY A 77 4.62 -4.80 -12.74
CA GLY A 77 5.83 -4.34 -12.08
C GLY A 77 5.57 -3.24 -11.06
N ILE A 78 6.28 -3.29 -9.93
CA ILE A 78 6.22 -2.26 -8.88
C ILE A 78 7.38 -1.28 -8.90
N VAL A 79 8.42 -1.50 -9.71
CA VAL A 79 9.51 -0.53 -9.83
C VAL A 79 8.99 0.72 -10.57
N GLY A 80 9.23 1.91 -10.00
CA GLY A 80 8.69 3.18 -10.48
C GLY A 80 7.31 3.52 -9.90
N ARG A 81 6.76 2.67 -9.03
CA ARG A 81 5.56 2.94 -8.23
C ARG A 81 5.92 3.43 -6.83
N SER A 82 4.94 3.68 -5.97
CA SER A 82 5.21 4.05 -4.58
C SER A 82 4.58 3.08 -3.59
N VAL A 83 5.14 3.01 -2.39
CA VAL A 83 4.45 2.50 -1.21
C VAL A 83 3.87 3.66 -0.41
N VAL A 84 2.67 3.50 0.13
CA VAL A 84 1.99 4.48 0.97
C VAL A 84 1.57 3.82 2.27
N ILE A 85 1.85 4.52 3.38
CA ILE A 85 1.36 4.14 4.71
C ILE A 85 0.20 5.08 5.07
N HIS A 86 -0.87 4.51 5.60
CA HIS A 86 -2.07 5.23 6.03
C HIS A 86 -2.16 5.37 7.55
N ARG A 87 -2.98 6.31 8.02
CA ARG A 87 -3.17 6.58 9.44
C ARG A 87 -3.89 5.44 10.16
N ASP A 88 -4.95 4.92 9.55
CA ASP A 88 -5.85 3.94 10.16
C ASP A 88 -5.59 2.54 9.56
N PRO A 89 -5.97 1.45 10.22
CA PRO A 89 -5.87 0.12 9.65
C PRO A 89 -6.77 -0.02 8.42
N ASP A 90 -6.30 -0.82 7.46
CA ASP A 90 -7.14 -1.28 6.37
C ASP A 90 -8.13 -2.35 6.90
N ASP A 91 -9.42 -2.19 6.57
CA ASP A 91 -10.49 -3.12 6.93
C ASP A 91 -10.68 -4.28 5.94
N TYR A 92 -9.90 -4.28 4.86
CA TYR A 92 -9.87 -5.23 3.76
C TYR A 92 -11.19 -5.44 3.03
N LYS A 93 -12.09 -4.45 3.08
CA LYS A 93 -13.46 -4.60 2.57
C LYS A 93 -14.01 -3.34 1.94
N SER A 94 -13.89 -2.21 2.62
CA SER A 94 -14.50 -0.95 2.21
C SER A 94 -13.88 -0.46 0.91
N GLN A 95 -14.71 -0.12 -0.06
CA GLN A 95 -14.23 0.42 -1.32
C GLN A 95 -14.01 1.94 -1.22
N PRO A 96 -13.02 2.51 -1.94
CA PRO A 96 -12.04 1.82 -2.77
C PRO A 96 -10.71 1.48 -2.05
N ALA A 97 -10.58 1.79 -0.75
CA ALA A 97 -9.27 1.85 -0.09
C ALA A 97 -9.30 1.41 1.39
N GLY A 98 -10.19 0.47 1.73
CA GLY A 98 -10.23 -0.21 3.03
C GLY A 98 -10.48 0.69 4.23
N ASN A 99 -11.07 1.88 4.02
CA ASN A 99 -11.27 2.89 5.05
C ASN A 99 -9.98 3.24 5.84
N SER A 100 -8.82 3.12 5.20
CA SER A 100 -7.50 3.32 5.83
C SER A 100 -7.22 4.77 6.26
N GLY A 101 -8.09 5.71 5.91
CA GLY A 101 -7.94 7.12 6.27
C GLY A 101 -6.77 7.82 5.53
N PRO A 102 -6.30 8.98 6.05
CA PRO A 102 -5.28 9.79 5.39
C PRO A 102 -3.97 9.06 5.18
N ARG A 103 -3.27 9.42 4.09
CA ARG A 103 -1.91 8.97 3.79
C ARG A 103 -0.94 9.76 4.68
N ILE A 104 -0.01 9.07 5.32
CA ILE A 104 0.93 9.68 6.29
C ILE A 104 2.40 9.53 5.88
N ALA A 105 2.70 8.66 4.93
CA ALA A 105 4.03 8.53 4.33
C ALA A 105 3.92 7.97 2.91
N CYS A 106 4.89 8.31 2.07
CA CYS A 106 5.01 7.82 0.70
C CYS A 106 6.48 7.58 0.37
N GLY A 107 6.78 6.49 -0.34
CA GLY A 107 8.15 6.19 -0.79
C GLY A 107 8.15 5.61 -2.20
N LEU A 108 8.96 6.20 -3.09
CA LEU A 108 9.21 5.67 -4.44
C LEU A 108 9.96 4.33 -4.36
N ILE A 109 9.46 3.32 -5.06
CA ILE A 109 10.12 2.03 -5.25
C ILE A 109 11.11 2.16 -6.41
N ARG A 110 12.41 2.21 -6.09
CA ARG A 110 13.49 2.30 -7.07
C ARG A 110 14.14 0.93 -7.26
N SER A 111 14.71 0.69 -8.44
CA SER A 111 15.67 -0.39 -8.63
C SER A 111 16.93 -0.10 -7.83
N SER A 112 17.43 -1.12 -7.12
CA SER A 112 18.71 -1.10 -6.40
C SER A 112 19.79 -1.84 -7.15
#